data_AF-A0A453HGA2-F1
#
_entry.id   AF-A0A453HGA2-F1
#
_cell.length_a   1.000
_cell.length_b   1.000
_cell.length_c   1.000
_cell.angle_alpha   90.00
_cell.angle_beta   90.00
_cell.angle_gamma   90.00
#
_symmetry.space_group_name_H-M   'P 1'
#
loop_
_entity.id
_entity.type
_entity.pdbx_description
1 polymer ?
#
loop_
_entity_poly.entity_id
_entity_poly.type
_entity_poly.pdbx_seq_one_letter_code
_entity_poly.pdbx_strand_id
1 'polypeptide(L)'
;MLLLLQKGPLSSDTVIGQGNTSAWKMCGLDRKTSLCIVFDMAKKDAPDAIGQSQNNLFYFQFLTYYQHHDGQMRLRSTTISRRWVAGSGSVQ
;
A
#
# COMPACT_ATOMS: atom_id res chain seq x y z
N MET A 1 16.82 0.35 -4.19
CA MET A 1 15.79 0.50 -3.14
C MET A 1 16.36 -0.11 -1.88
N LEU A 2 16.37 0.62 -0.76
CA LEU A 2 16.78 0.13 0.54
C LEU A 2 15.53 -0.09 1.39
N LEU A 3 15.45 -1.24 2.05
CA LEU A 3 14.40 -1.53 3.01
C LEU A 3 14.57 -0.65 4.24
N LEU A 4 13.49 0.03 4.64
CA LEU A 4 13.37 0.50 6.01
C LEU A 4 12.68 -0.63 6.76
N LEU A 5 13.43 -1.34 7.61
CA LEU A 5 12.91 -2.41 8.45
C LEU A 5 12.01 -1.81 9.53
N GLN A 6 10.75 -1.57 9.18
CA GLN A 6 9.70 -1.21 10.11
C GLN A 6 8.51 -2.13 9.82
N LYS A 7 8.42 -3.24 10.57
CA LYS A 7 7.25 -4.12 10.50
C LYS A 7 6.08 -3.38 11.13
N GLY A 8 5.32 -2.68 10.30
CA GLY A 8 4.08 -2.03 10.68
C GLY A 8 2.88 -2.99 10.61
N PRO A 9 1.74 -2.65 11.23
CA PRO A 9 0.52 -3.47 11.21
C PRO A 9 -0.05 -3.73 9.81
N LEU A 10 0.44 -3.02 8.79
CA LEU A 10 0.03 -3.14 7.38
C LEU A 10 0.97 -4.06 6.57
N SER A 11 1.96 -4.68 7.20
CA SER A 11 2.91 -5.58 6.52
C SER A 11 2.32 -6.99 6.47
N SER A 12 2.22 -7.59 5.27
CA SER A 12 1.81 -8.99 5.15
C SER A 12 2.90 -9.94 5.69
N ASP A 13 2.48 -11.07 6.25
CA ASP A 13 3.37 -12.17 6.60
C ASP A 13 3.89 -12.90 5.34
N THR A 14 3.16 -12.82 4.23
CA THR A 14 3.62 -13.32 2.93
C THR A 14 4.55 -12.29 2.27
N VAL A 15 5.82 -12.65 2.10
CA VAL A 15 6.84 -11.76 1.53
C VAL A 15 6.99 -11.97 0.03
N ILE A 16 6.83 -10.89 -0.74
CA ILE A 16 7.10 -10.86 -2.19
C ILE A 16 8.15 -9.77 -2.47
N GLY A 17 9.27 -10.14 -3.08
CA GLY A 17 10.37 -9.22 -3.39
C GLY A 17 10.96 -8.56 -2.14
N GLN A 18 11.07 -7.22 -2.14
CA GLN A 18 11.51 -6.43 -0.98
C GLN A 18 10.32 -6.18 -0.03
N GLY A 19 9.84 -7.23 0.65
CA GLY A 19 8.65 -7.17 1.51
C GLY A 19 8.94 -7.06 3.02
N ASN A 20 7.99 -7.54 3.84
CA ASN A 20 8.00 -7.43 5.31
C ASN A 20 8.12 -5.98 5.84
N THR A 21 7.67 -5.02 5.02
CA THR A 21 7.62 -3.59 5.35
C THR A 21 6.51 -2.93 4.56
N SER A 22 6.04 -1.79 5.06
CA SER A 22 5.17 -0.86 4.33
C SER A 22 5.91 0.44 3.94
N ALA A 23 7.23 0.51 4.17
CA ALA A 23 8.04 1.69 3.93
C ALA A 23 9.37 1.34 3.24
N TRP A 24 9.69 2.09 2.19
CA TRP A 24 10.91 1.89 1.40
C TRP A 24 11.63 3.21 1.19
N LYS A 25 12.96 3.16 1.22
CA LYS A 25 13.82 4.28 0.85
C LYS A 25 14.40 4.06 -0.54
N MET A 26 14.38 5.09 -1.37
CA MET A 26 15.00 5.07 -2.69
C MET A 26 16.04 6.18 -2.76
N CYS A 27 17.28 5.85 -3.13
CA CYS A 27 18.36 6.82 -3.24
C CYS A 27 18.23 7.70 -4.50
N GLY A 28 17.42 7.28 -5.46
CA GLY A 28 17.08 8.03 -6.66
C GLY A 28 15.74 7.53 -7.21
N LEU A 29 14.93 8.46 -7.71
CA LEU A 29 13.64 8.23 -8.35
C LEU A 29 13.55 9.21 -9.52
N ASP A 30 13.21 8.72 -10.72
CA ASP A 30 12.91 9.56 -11.87
C ASP A 30 11.45 9.39 -12.28
N ARG A 31 10.93 10.28 -13.13
CA ARG A 31 9.58 10.21 -13.70
C ARG A 31 9.33 8.93 -14.49
N LYS A 32 10.37 8.26 -14.98
CA LYS A 32 10.29 6.96 -15.66
C LYS A 32 10.30 5.77 -14.69
N THR A 33 10.56 5.98 -13.41
CA THR A 33 10.58 4.90 -12.42
C THR A 33 9.14 4.48 -12.09
N SER A 34 8.87 3.18 -12.21
CA SER A 34 7.60 2.57 -11.84
C SER A 34 7.84 1.50 -10.77
N LEU A 35 6.91 1.38 -9.83
CA LEU A 35 6.98 0.43 -8.72
C LEU A 35 5.82 -0.54 -8.82
N CYS A 36 6.12 -1.83 -8.65
CA CYS A 36 5.10 -2.86 -8.48
C CYS A 36 4.93 -3.10 -6.98
N ILE A 37 3.71 -2.91 -6.48
CA ILE A 37 3.36 -3.13 -5.08
C ILE A 37 2.26 -4.18 -5.06
N VAL A 38 2.52 -5.27 -4.36
CA VAL A 38 1.59 -6.41 -4.23
C VAL A 38 0.99 -6.38 -2.84
N PHE A 39 -0.33 -6.52 -2.76
CA PHE A 39 -1.08 -6.53 -1.53
C PHE A 39 -1.70 -7.89 -1.30
N ASP A 40 -1.72 -8.32 -0.04
CA ASP A 40 -2.49 -9.48 0.39
C ASP A 40 -3.84 -9.01 0.97
N MET A 41 -4.89 -9.79 0.72
CA MET A 41 -6.21 -9.48 1.25
C MET A 41 -6.31 -10.01 2.69
N ALA A 42 -6.27 -9.11 3.66
CA ALA A 42 -6.51 -9.47 5.06
C ALA A 42 -7.92 -10.06 5.22
N LYS A 43 -8.01 -11.28 5.76
CA LYS A 43 -9.29 -11.94 6.05
C LYS A 43 -10.01 -11.22 7.19
N LYS A 44 -11.34 -11.07 7.08
CA LYS A 44 -12.22 -10.42 8.07
C LYS A 44 -12.41 -11.21 9.38
N ASP A 45 -11.59 -12.23 9.65
CA ASP A 45 -11.75 -13.09 10.84
C ASP A 45 -11.07 -12.51 12.10
N ALA A 46 -10.70 -11.23 12.09
CA ALA A 46 -10.28 -10.52 13.30
C ALA A 46 -11.53 -9.96 14.01
N PRO A 47 -11.83 -10.37 15.27
CA PRO A 47 -12.97 -9.85 16.02
C PRO A 47 -12.90 -8.34 16.30
N ASP A 48 -11.75 -7.71 16.04
CA ASP A 48 -11.49 -6.27 16.22
C ASP A 48 -11.53 -5.46 14.91
N ALA A 49 -12.19 -5.94 13.86
CA ALA A 49 -12.52 -5.10 12.70
C ALA A 49 -13.65 -4.11 13.06
N ILE A 50 -13.36 -3.21 14.00
CA ILE A 50 -14.17 -2.08 14.42
C ILE A 50 -14.58 -1.31 13.17
N GLY A 51 -15.86 -1.43 12.80
CA GLY A 51 -16.53 -0.46 11.96
C GLY A 51 -16.13 -0.41 10.49
N GLN A 52 -15.90 -1.54 9.80
CA GLN A 52 -16.07 -1.53 8.35
C GLN A 52 -17.55 -1.36 8.03
N SER A 53 -17.94 -0.08 7.97
CA SER A 53 -19.19 0.43 7.43
C SER A 53 -19.59 -0.31 6.16
N GLN A 54 -20.89 -0.25 5.85
CA GLN A 54 -21.56 -0.74 4.63
C GLN A 54 -20.94 -0.27 3.29
N ASN A 55 -19.78 0.38 3.34
CA ASN A 55 -19.01 0.86 2.22
C ASN A 55 -18.06 -0.23 1.71
N ASN A 56 -18.45 -0.87 0.61
CA ASN A 56 -17.65 -1.88 -0.10
C ASN A 56 -16.40 -1.28 -0.79
N LEU A 57 -15.83 -0.18 -0.30
CA LEU A 57 -14.65 0.46 -0.87
C LEU A 57 -13.40 0.11 -0.04
N PHE A 58 -12.28 -0.06 -0.71
CA PHE A 58 -10.95 -0.07 -0.10
C PHE A 58 -10.12 1.08 -0.65
N TYR A 59 -9.14 1.50 0.14
CA TYR A 59 -8.30 2.65 -0.13
C TYR A 59 -6.82 2.28 -0.04
N PHE A 60 -6.03 2.80 -0.97
CA PHE A 60 -4.58 2.76 -0.92
C PHE A 60 -4.06 4.19 -0.94
N GLN A 61 -3.17 4.52 -0.01
CA GLN A 61 -2.51 5.82 0.04
C GLN A 61 -1.01 5.64 -0.07
N PHE A 62 -0.42 6.20 -1.12
CA PHE A 62 1.01 6.22 -1.35
C PHE A 62 1.55 7.58 -0.98
N LEU A 63 2.46 7.60 0.00
CA LEU A 63 3.19 8.78 0.42
C LEU A 63 4.64 8.65 -0.07
N THR A 64 5.06 9.55 -0.94
CA THR A 64 6.44 9.62 -1.43
C THR A 64 7.06 10.93 -1.01
N TYR A 65 7.96 10.86 -0.03
CA TYR A 65 8.78 11.99 0.37
C TYR A 65 10.08 11.98 -0.42
N TYR A 66 10.37 13.05 -1.14
CA TYR A 66 11.53 13.13 -2.02
C TYR A 66 12.10 14.55 -2.09
N GLN A 67 13.39 14.63 -2.41
CA GLN A 67 14.02 15.89 -2.77
C GLN A 67 13.79 16.13 -4.27
N HIS A 68 13.18 17.25 -4.60
CA HIS A 68 12.99 17.68 -5.98
C HIS A 68 14.30 18.27 -6.53
N HIS A 69 14.43 18.39 -7.86
CA HIS A 69 15.68 18.80 -8.50
C HIS A 69 16.13 20.24 -8.15
N ASP A 70 15.24 21.04 -7.59
CA ASP A 70 15.48 22.40 -7.08
C ASP A 70 16.01 22.40 -5.63
N GLY A 71 16.29 21.21 -5.08
CA GLY A 71 16.77 21.02 -3.71
C GLY A 71 15.67 21.02 -2.65
N GLN A 72 14.42 21.35 -3.02
CA GLN A 72 13.31 21.44 -2.07
C GLN A 72 12.75 20.06 -1.74
N MET A 73 12.41 19.87 -0.47
CA MET A 73 11.72 18.65 -0.03
C MET A 73 10.24 18.71 -0.34
N ARG A 74 9.71 17.66 -0.97
CA ARG A 74 8.30 17.56 -1.35
C ARG A 74 7.69 16.25 -0.88
N LEU A 75 6.41 16.32 -0.50
CA LEU A 75 5.58 15.16 -0.24
C LEU A 75 4.57 15.00 -1.36
N ARG A 76 4.65 13.89 -2.10
CA ARG A 76 3.61 13.49 -3.06
C ARG A 76 2.69 12.48 -2.37
N SER A 77 1.40 12.82 -2.28
CA SER A 77 0.35 11.90 -1.85
C SER A 77 -0.44 11.41 -3.06
N THR A 78 -0.73 10.12 -3.13
CA THR A 78 -1.61 9.54 -4.15
C THR A 78 -2.56 8.57 -3.47
N THR A 79 -3.85 8.90 -3.48
CA THR A 79 -4.89 8.07 -2.87
C THR A 79 -5.74 7.45 -3.97
N ILE A 80 -5.91 6.13 -3.91
CA ILE A 80 -6.72 5.35 -4.83
C ILE A 80 -7.85 4.71 -4.04
N SER A 81 -9.07 4.79 -4.56
CA SER A 81 -10.21 4.06 -4.03
C SER A 81 -10.78 3.11 -5.09
N ARG A 82 -11.20 1.93 -4.64
CA ARG A 82 -11.81 0.90 -5.48
C ARG A 82 -12.87 0.15 -4.70
N ARG A 83 -13.86 -0.38 -5.41
CA ARG A 83 -14.91 -1.20 -4.81
C ARG A 83 -14.49 -2.67 -4.82
N TRP A 84 -14.77 -3.36 -3.72
CA TRP A 84 -14.81 -4.81 -3.69
C TRP A 84 -15.85 -5.30 -4.70
N VAL A 85 -15.46 -6.25 -5.53
CA VAL A 85 -16.35 -6.95 -6.45
C VAL A 85 -16.37 -8.41 -6.03
N ALA A 86 -17.56 -8.98 -5.89
CA ALA A 86 -17.70 -10.42 -5.75
C ALA A 86 -17.32 -11.06 -7.09
N GLY A 87 -16.50 -12.11 -7.06
CA GLY A 87 -16.21 -12.88 -8.27
C GLY A 87 -17.49 -13.53 -8.79
N SER A 88 -17.60 -13.75 -10.10
CA SER A 88 -18.75 -14.39 -10.78
C SER A 88 -19.03 -15.85 -10.36
N GLY A 89 -18.47 -16.32 -9.26
CA GLY A 89 -18.69 -17.66 -8.68
C GLY A 89 -19.42 -17.65 -7.33
N SER A 90 -19.76 -16.50 -6.76
CA SER A 90 -20.65 -16.44 -5.59
C SER A 90 -22.09 -16.27 -6.05
N VAL A 91 -22.64 -17.32 -6.67
CA VAL A 91 -24.08 -17.54 -6.61
C VAL A 91 -24.39 -18.00 -5.19
N GLN A 92 -25.44 -17.38 -4.65
CA GLN A 92 -26.01 -17.49 -3.32
C GLN A 92 -26.23 -18.93 -2.85
#